data_AF-A0A969CCG8-F1
#
_entry.id   AF-A0A969CCG8-F1
#
_cell.length_a   1.000
_cell.length_b   1.000
_cell.length_c   1.000
_cell.angle_alpha   90.00
_cell.angle_beta   90.00
_cell.angle_gamma   90.00
#
_symmetry.space_group_name_H-M   'P 1'
#
loop_
_entity.id
_entity.type
_entity.pdbx_description
1 polymer ?
#
loop_
_entity_poly.entity_id
_entity_poly.type
_entity_poly.pdbx_seq_one_letter_code
_entity_poly.pdbx_strand_id
1 'polypeptide(L)' 'MTQVQPTVTPKLAQPKFGFNDYAERLNGRAAMIGFTLTLIIEYVTGQGLLAWLGLN' A
#
# COMPACT_ATOMS: atom_id res chain seq x y z
N MET A 1 -33.01 14.72 31.32
CA MET A 1 -31.58 15.01 31.09
C MET A 1 -31.37 15.11 29.59
N THR A 2 -31.17 16.31 29.05
CA THR A 2 -30.95 16.53 27.61
C THR A 2 -29.50 16.18 27.25
N GLN A 3 -29.31 15.15 26.42
CA GLN A 3 -28.01 14.78 25.87
C GLN A 3 -27.52 15.86 24.91
N VAL A 4 -26.45 16.56 25.29
CA VAL A 4 -25.76 17.56 24.46
C VAL A 4 -24.98 16.80 23.38
N GLN A 5 -25.64 16.52 22.26
CA GLN A 5 -25.01 15.86 21.11
C GLN A 5 -24.32 16.93 20.25
N PRO A 6 -23.02 16.82 19.95
CA PRO A 6 -22.34 17.76 19.07
C PRO A 6 -22.91 17.68 17.65
N THR A 7 -23.47 18.80 17.15
CA THR A 7 -24.10 18.88 15.81
C THR A 7 -23.09 18.83 14.66
N VAL A 8 -21.79 18.93 14.93
CA VAL A 8 -20.73 18.93 13.90
C VAL A 8 -19.61 17.97 14.28
N THR A 9 -19.40 16.94 13.46
CA THR A 9 -18.20 16.12 13.50
C THR A 9 -17.03 16.98 12.99
N PRO A 10 -15.98 17.23 13.78
CA PRO A 10 -14.82 17.96 13.30
C PRO A 10 -14.20 17.18 12.15
N LYS A 11 -14.15 17.80 10.95
CA LYS A 11 -13.39 17.25 9.82
C LYS A 11 -11.91 17.32 10.19
N LEU A 12 -11.38 16.20 10.68
CA LEU A 12 -9.94 16.00 10.83
C LEU A 12 -9.33 16.18 9.44
N ALA A 13 -8.54 17.23 9.25
CA ALA A 13 -7.82 17.44 8.01
C ALA A 13 -6.85 16.26 7.84
N GLN A 14 -7.11 15.37 6.89
CA GLN A 14 -6.21 14.27 6.63
C GLN A 14 -4.84 14.85 6.23
N PRO A 15 -3.74 14.44 6.89
CA PRO A 15 -2.42 14.92 6.55
C PRO A 15 -2.11 14.55 5.10
N LYS A 16 -1.94 15.55 4.22
CA LYS A 16 -1.68 15.31 2.79
C LYS A 16 -0.29 14.74 2.51
N PHE A 17 0.57 14.68 3.52
CA PHE A 17 1.97 14.27 3.42
C PHE A 17 2.28 13.18 4.44
N GLY A 18 3.04 12.16 4.04
CA GLY A 18 3.36 11.00 4.88
C GLY A 18 2.39 9.84 4.67
N PHE A 19 2.09 9.10 5.74
CA PHE A 19 1.12 8.00 5.74
C PHE A 19 -0.30 8.57 5.67
N ASN A 20 -0.85 8.64 4.45
CA ASN A 20 -2.22 9.03 4.20
C ASN A 20 -2.93 7.95 3.38
N ASP A 21 -4.26 7.89 3.47
CA ASP A 21 -5.08 6.85 2.85
C ASP A 21 -4.80 6.69 1.33
N TYR A 22 -4.47 7.79 0.66
CA TYR A 22 -4.15 7.78 -0.77
C TYR A 22 -2.79 7.12 -1.04
N ALA A 23 -1.76 7.48 -0.28
CA ALA A 23 -0.41 6.93 -0.39
C ALA A 23 -0.41 5.43 -0.08
N GLU A 24 -1.16 5.00 0.95
CA GLU A 24 -1.30 3.59 1.29
C GLU A 24 -1.96 2.79 0.17
N ARG A 25 -3.05 3.32 -0.40
CA ARG A 25 -3.74 2.68 -1.54
C ARG A 25 -2.85 2.62 -2.79
N LEU A 26 -2.08 3.67 -3.05
CA LEU A 26 -1.16 3.72 -4.19
C LEU A 26 -0.02 2.71 -4.02
N ASN A 27 0.61 2.69 -2.85
CA ASN A 27 1.69 1.75 -2.52
C ASN A 27 1.19 0.30 -2.55
N GLY A 28 -0.02 0.03 -2.04
CA GLY A 28 -0.62 -1.30 -2.10
C GLY A 28 -0.85 -1.80 -3.54
N ARG A 29 -1.29 -0.92 -4.45
CA ARG A 29 -1.44 -1.27 -5.88
C ARG A 29 -0.09 -1.54 -6.54
N ALA A 30 0.90 -0.69 -6.28
CA ALA A 30 2.24 -0.87 -6.77
C ALA A 30 2.84 -2.21 -6.29
N ALA A 31 2.61 -2.58 -5.03
CA ALA A 31 3.03 -3.86 -4.47
C ALA A 31 2.36 -5.05 -5.15
N MET A 32 1.04 -5.00 -5.40
CA MET A 32 0.34 -6.07 -6.13
C MET A 32 0.90 -6.27 -7.53
N ILE A 33 1.12 -5.17 -8.27
CA ILE A 33 1.70 -5.22 -9.62
C ILE A 33 3.13 -5.77 -9.57
N GLY A 34 3.97 -5.27 -8.66
CA GLY A 34 5.35 -5.71 -8.50
C GLY A 34 5.46 -7.20 -8.16
N PHE A 35 4.57 -7.70 -7.31
CA PHE A 35 4.51 -9.13 -6.98
C PHE A 35 4.07 -9.99 -8.16
N THR A 36 3.06 -9.57 -8.92
CA THR A 36 2.65 -10.32 -10.12
C THR A 36 3.76 -10.33 -11.17
N LEU A 37 4.44 -9.21 -11.41
CA LEU A 37 5.57 -9.14 -12.33
C LEU A 37 6.73 -10.03 -11.89
N THR A 38 7.03 -10.04 -10.60
CA THR A 38 8.03 -10.94 -9.99
C THR A 38 7.76 -12.39 -10.36
N LEU A 39 6.54 -12.87 -10.16
CA LEU A 39 6.16 -14.26 -10.49
C LEU A 39 6.28 -14.56 -11.98
N ILE A 40 5.87 -13.61 -12.84
CA ILE A 40 5.99 -13.76 -14.30
C ILE A 40 7.45 -13.87 -14.72
N ILE A 41 8.31 -13.00 -14.18
CA ILE A 41 9.74 -12.99 -14.50
C ILE A 41 10.39 -14.29 -14.02
N GLU A 42 10.08 -14.73 -12.80
CA GLU A 42 10.58 -16.01 -12.26
C GLU A 42 10.15 -17.19 -13.14
N TYR A 43 8.90 -17.21 -13.61
CA TYR A 43 8.40 -18.24 -14.50
C TYR A 43 9.12 -18.25 -15.87
N VAL A 44 9.35 -17.07 -16.46
CA VAL A 44 9.99 -16.95 -17.79
C VAL A 44 11.49 -17.25 -17.71
N THR A 45 12.16 -16.82 -16.64
CA THR A 45 13.62 -16.94 -16.50
C THR A 45 14.05 -18.23 -15.83
N GLY A 46 13.16 -18.90 -15.09
CA GLY A 46 13.48 -20.07 -14.29
C GLY A 46 14.41 -19.79 -13.11
N GLN A 47 14.69 -18.52 -12.82
CA GLN A 47 15.51 -18.08 -11.69
C GLN A 47 14.65 -17.26 -10.73
N GLY A 48 14.65 -17.65 -9.46
CA GLY A 48 13.95 -16.92 -8.42
C GLY A 48 14.51 -15.50 -8.26
N LEU A 49 13.66 -14.57 -7.81
CA LEU A 49 14.08 -13.18 -7.61
C LEU A 49 15.22 -13.04 -6.58
N LEU A 50 15.32 -13.98 -5.64
CA LEU A 50 16.43 -14.07 -4.68
C LEU A 50 17.78 -14.37 -5.36
N ALA A 51 17.78 -15.16 -6.44
CA ALA A 51 18.99 -15.44 -7.20
C ALA A 51 19.53 -14.17 -7.88
N TRP A 52 18.66 -13.23 -8.25
CA TRP A 52 19.06 -11.92 -8.78
C TRP A 52 19.69 -11.02 -7.72
N LEU A 53 19.29 -11.20 -6.45
CA LEU A 53 19.91 -10.54 -5.31
C LEU A 53 21.23 -11.22 -4.87
N GLY A 54 21.69 -12.25 -5.59
CA GLY A 54 22.91 -13.00 -5.29
C GLY A 54 22.75 -13.98 -4.14
N LEU A 55 21.52 -14.26 -3.70
CA LEU A 55 21.21 -15.23 -2.66
C LEU A 55 20.78 -16.52 -3.37
N ASN A 56 21.72 -17.47 -3.49
CA ASN A 56 21.52 -18.78 -4.13
C ASN A 56 21.91 -19.92 -3.19
#